data_AF-A0A0H5RMD7-F1
#
_entry.id   AF-A0A0H5RMD7-F1
#
_cell.length_a   1.000
_cell.length_b   1.000
_cell.length_c   1.000
_cell.angle_alpha   90.00
_cell.angle_beta   90.00
_cell.angle_gamma   90.00
#
_symmetry.space_group_name_H-M   'P 1'
#
loop_
_entity.id
_entity.type
_entity.pdbx_description
1 polymer ?
#
loop_
_entity_poly.entity_id
_entity_poly.type
_entity_poly.pdbx_seq_one_letter_code
_entity_poly.pdbx_strand_id
1 'polypeptide(L)'
;METELRAVILATNCSLDELRDSHELLKKNYSLVVGKLDAAEMRAQEAEANCEKLQSECRAMYEDWNSQLLAQAEEFRSLEAQMVPKHQVHLAKLELTENLRRQNAYEMDCLRLEIENKDNSLNQAKRNLQTVKAQFDDLMDQQENAKHRYEKVVNNLKTSITEKDQNIQICEQHCSKFLEQVRVLELNTTEQTVIEMHLRSELESAIGDADKAILKKSELEVRHARSIKEVEMRTSELLAQLEGATNRSSEAIAVRDQVLEQLKGSEIDNKKLRSQIASMHRGSQEERAQWDSQTRAMEQKFVQEKHQWNSLREHLERELEVYQNRIDSYQRNQELSEAEFKRHEQQLLESSSSEIEQVQSLLSASRLKCSELEATINRMNDDAVSVKAIGEQQELSMVREICELKFSLDAKVNELTLQSEALKKALSDLTLSRQSLEALTVKHETQLTSAKEAKLHFDEILDQHKKAHSQLERLQTKLNILENDMARDTQDWTIERESMLKQIRSEDEQIATLRSHIQSLESDASRTQLTLESNIQKLKKDRQRQKQTTKELRDRMTKLIREIAGVKQMGHYDQQGYMWAPDDKIDQDYEIEPSRLKHKLNDAHNSTIPDPAVVL
;
A
#
# COMPACT_ATOMS: atom_id res chain seq x y z
N MET A 1 169.56 -61.93 60.98
CA MET A 1 168.64 -63.08 60.92
C MET A 1 167.37 -62.91 61.74
N GLU A 2 167.36 -62.84 63.09
CA GLU A 2 166.08 -62.74 63.83
C GLU A 2 165.33 -61.40 63.61
N THR A 3 166.06 -60.30 63.45
CA THR A 3 165.52 -58.97 63.18
C THR A 3 164.93 -58.83 61.77
N GLU A 4 165.54 -59.46 60.77
CA GLU A 4 165.05 -59.45 59.38
C GLU A 4 163.78 -60.28 59.22
N LEU A 5 163.67 -61.40 59.92
CA LEU A 5 162.47 -62.23 59.89
C LEU A 5 161.25 -61.51 60.48
N ARG A 6 161.45 -60.75 61.57
CA ARG A 6 160.38 -59.93 62.18
C ARG A 6 159.95 -58.78 61.27
N ALA A 7 160.88 -58.14 60.56
CA ALA A 7 160.57 -57.09 59.59
C ALA A 7 159.77 -57.62 58.39
N VAL A 8 160.12 -58.81 57.89
CA VAL A 8 159.35 -59.47 56.82
C VAL A 8 157.95 -59.83 57.32
N ILE A 9 157.81 -60.46 58.49
CA ILE A 9 156.49 -60.82 59.05
C ILE A 9 155.61 -59.58 59.27
N LEU A 10 156.17 -58.48 59.77
CA LEU A 10 155.42 -57.22 59.92
C LEU A 10 155.00 -56.64 58.57
N ALA A 11 155.86 -56.64 57.56
CA ALA A 11 155.52 -56.16 56.22
C ALA A 11 154.44 -57.04 55.56
N THR A 12 154.51 -58.37 55.71
CA THR A 12 153.49 -59.29 55.18
C THR A 12 152.16 -59.14 55.91
N ASN A 13 152.18 -58.93 57.23
CA ASN A 13 150.95 -58.67 58.00
C ASN A 13 150.34 -57.32 57.62
N CYS A 14 151.14 -56.25 57.45
CA CYS A 14 150.66 -54.99 56.92
C CYS A 14 150.04 -55.14 55.52
N SER A 15 150.66 -55.92 54.61
CA SER A 15 150.09 -56.13 53.28
C SER A 15 148.81 -56.98 53.32
N LEU A 16 148.69 -57.91 54.27
CA LEU A 16 147.48 -58.69 54.48
C LEU A 16 146.34 -57.84 55.07
N ASP A 17 146.65 -56.92 55.97
CA ASP A 17 145.67 -55.97 56.51
C ASP A 17 145.21 -54.98 55.43
N GLU A 18 146.11 -54.45 54.59
CA GLU A 18 145.74 -53.62 53.43
C GLU A 18 144.88 -54.38 52.40
N LEU A 19 145.18 -55.66 52.17
CA LEU A 19 144.36 -56.53 51.31
C LEU A 19 142.99 -56.79 51.92
N ARG A 20 142.91 -56.93 53.25
CA ARG A 20 141.64 -57.12 53.96
C ARG A 20 140.79 -55.86 53.90
N ASP A 21 141.38 -54.70 54.14
CA ASP A 21 140.70 -53.41 54.10
C ASP A 21 140.20 -53.09 52.68
N SER A 22 141.01 -53.37 51.66
CA SER A 22 140.59 -53.23 50.25
C SER A 22 139.50 -54.22 49.87
N HIS A 23 139.51 -55.45 50.39
CA HIS A 23 138.43 -56.41 50.20
C HIS A 23 137.13 -55.99 50.90
N GLU A 24 137.20 -55.48 52.14
CA GLU A 24 136.02 -54.94 52.84
C GLU A 24 135.46 -53.71 52.13
N LEU A 25 136.32 -52.82 51.62
CA LEU A 25 135.91 -51.66 50.83
C LEU A 25 135.23 -52.10 49.51
N LEU A 26 135.79 -53.10 48.82
CA LEU A 26 135.20 -53.65 47.60
C LEU A 26 133.83 -54.29 47.89
N LYS A 27 133.71 -55.04 48.99
CA LYS A 27 132.44 -55.64 49.42
C LYS A 27 131.39 -54.57 49.74
N LYS A 28 131.79 -53.49 50.41
CA LYS A 28 130.92 -52.35 50.70
C LYS A 28 130.48 -51.64 49.41
N ASN A 29 131.41 -51.39 48.49
CA ASN A 29 131.11 -50.80 47.19
C ASN A 29 130.20 -51.71 46.34
N TYR A 30 130.43 -53.02 46.34
CA TYR A 30 129.57 -53.99 45.67
C TYR A 30 128.15 -53.95 46.24
N SER A 31 128.01 -53.96 47.58
CA SER A 31 126.68 -53.85 48.22
C SER A 31 125.95 -52.55 47.88
N LEU A 32 126.68 -51.43 47.75
CA LEU A 32 126.13 -50.14 47.35
C LEU A 32 125.67 -50.15 45.89
N VAL A 33 126.46 -50.76 44.99
CA VAL A 33 126.11 -50.87 43.56
C VAL A 33 124.90 -51.77 43.38
N VAL A 34 124.84 -52.91 44.08
CA VAL A 34 123.65 -53.79 44.08
C VAL A 34 122.43 -53.03 44.58
N GLY A 35 122.51 -52.32 45.71
CA GLY A 35 121.38 -51.52 46.21
C GLY A 35 120.94 -50.40 45.25
N LYS A 36 121.88 -49.81 44.49
CA LYS A 36 121.55 -48.83 43.44
C LYS A 36 120.90 -49.50 42.22
N LEU A 37 121.31 -50.72 41.88
CA LEU A 37 120.72 -51.49 40.78
C LEU A 37 119.29 -51.91 41.13
N ASP A 38 119.07 -52.46 42.34
CA ASP A 38 117.73 -52.84 42.82
C ASP A 38 116.79 -51.62 42.84
N ALA A 39 117.27 -50.46 43.31
CA ALA A 39 116.49 -49.22 43.30
C ALA A 39 116.26 -48.63 41.90
N ALA A 40 117.11 -48.95 40.92
CA ALA A 40 116.89 -48.58 39.52
C ALA A 40 115.90 -49.53 38.84
N GLU A 41 115.97 -50.82 39.15
CA GLU A 41 115.04 -51.84 38.67
C GLU A 41 113.61 -51.60 39.19
N MET A 42 113.47 -51.29 40.49
CA MET A 42 112.17 -50.90 41.06
C MET A 42 111.57 -49.66 40.37
N ARG A 43 112.40 -48.65 40.09
CA ARG A 43 111.95 -47.44 39.36
C ARG A 43 111.59 -47.74 37.91
N ALA A 44 112.27 -48.68 37.26
CA ALA A 44 111.93 -49.12 35.91
C ALA A 44 110.58 -49.85 35.91
N GLN A 45 110.36 -50.77 36.86
CA GLN A 45 109.09 -51.48 37.01
C GLN A 45 107.92 -50.53 37.34
N GLU A 46 108.13 -49.53 38.21
CA GLU A 46 107.14 -48.49 38.50
C GLU A 46 106.83 -47.63 37.25
N ALA A 47 107.85 -47.30 36.44
CA ALA A 47 107.65 -46.56 35.20
C ALA A 47 106.90 -47.37 34.15
N GLU A 48 107.19 -48.67 34.02
CA GLU A 48 106.46 -49.60 33.14
C GLU A 48 104.99 -49.72 33.57
N ALA A 49 104.72 -49.96 34.85
CA ALA A 49 103.36 -50.04 35.38
C ALA A 49 102.58 -48.74 35.16
N ASN A 50 103.22 -47.58 35.34
CA ASN A 50 102.60 -46.29 35.05
C ASN A 50 102.34 -46.08 33.55
N CYS A 51 103.23 -46.56 32.67
CA CYS A 51 103.04 -46.50 31.23
C CYS A 51 101.85 -47.37 30.79
N GLU A 52 101.74 -48.60 31.32
CA GLU A 52 100.61 -49.49 31.05
C GLU A 52 99.29 -48.89 31.54
N LYS A 53 99.30 -48.30 32.75
CA LYS A 53 98.14 -47.61 33.30
C LYS A 53 97.71 -46.45 32.40
N LEU A 54 98.64 -45.58 32.00
CA LEU A 54 98.35 -44.45 31.11
C LEU A 54 97.82 -44.92 29.75
N GLN A 55 98.38 -45.99 29.18
CA GLN A 55 97.89 -46.57 27.92
C GLN A 55 96.45 -47.10 28.07
N SER A 56 96.13 -47.73 29.19
CA SER A 56 94.76 -48.20 29.47
C SER A 56 93.77 -47.04 29.63
N GLU A 57 94.17 -45.96 30.31
CA GLU A 57 93.35 -44.74 30.47
C GLU A 57 93.12 -44.04 29.12
N CYS A 58 94.16 -43.95 28.28
CA CYS A 58 94.02 -43.41 26.93
C CYS A 58 93.08 -44.26 26.06
N ARG A 59 93.19 -45.60 26.11
CA ARG A 59 92.28 -46.48 25.36
C ARG A 59 90.82 -46.30 25.81
N ALA A 60 90.58 -46.24 27.11
CA ALA A 60 89.24 -46.02 27.66
C ALA A 60 88.65 -44.68 27.20
N MET A 61 89.44 -43.60 27.20
CA MET A 61 88.98 -42.30 26.68
C MET A 61 88.65 -42.34 25.19
N TYR A 62 89.47 -43.00 24.37
CA TYR A 62 89.18 -43.13 22.94
C TYR A 62 87.92 -43.97 22.66
N GLU A 63 87.68 -45.02 23.45
CA GLU A 63 86.46 -45.82 23.36
C GLU A 63 85.21 -45.03 23.75
N ASP A 64 85.27 -44.21 24.81
CA ASP A 64 84.17 -43.33 25.21
C ASP A 64 83.88 -42.27 24.15
N TRP A 65 84.90 -41.59 23.63
CA TRP A 65 84.74 -40.61 22.55
C TRP A 65 84.15 -41.23 21.29
N ASN A 66 84.60 -42.43 20.91
CA ASN A 66 84.06 -43.14 19.76
C ASN A 66 82.58 -43.50 19.98
N SER A 67 82.20 -43.91 21.18
CA SER A 67 80.82 -44.22 21.54
C SER A 67 79.92 -42.98 21.45
N GLN A 68 80.38 -41.83 21.94
CA GLN A 68 79.65 -40.56 21.84
C GLN A 68 79.49 -40.09 20.39
N LEU A 69 80.54 -40.21 19.57
CA LEU A 69 80.48 -39.87 18.15
C LEU A 69 79.48 -40.75 17.39
N LEU A 70 79.45 -42.06 17.70
CA LEU A 70 78.48 -42.98 17.10
C LEU A 70 77.05 -42.64 17.50
N ALA A 71 76.80 -42.34 18.78
CA ALA A 71 75.49 -41.92 19.28
C ALA A 71 75.01 -40.63 18.58
N GLN A 72 75.87 -39.61 18.47
CA GLN A 72 75.55 -38.37 17.75
C GLN A 72 75.27 -38.62 16.26
N ALA A 73 76.05 -39.49 15.61
CA ALA A 73 75.83 -39.84 14.20
C ALA A 73 74.50 -40.58 13.98
N GLU A 74 74.01 -41.33 14.97
CA GLU A 74 72.68 -41.95 14.93
C GLU A 74 71.57 -40.91 15.15
N GLU A 75 71.74 -39.97 16.08
CA GLU A 75 70.80 -38.86 16.28
C GLU A 75 70.66 -38.01 15.01
N PHE A 76 71.77 -37.66 14.36
CA PHE A 76 71.73 -36.92 13.10
C PHE A 76 71.03 -37.69 11.98
N ARG A 77 71.25 -39.01 11.87
CA ARG A 77 70.54 -39.85 10.89
C ARG A 77 69.04 -39.95 11.19
N SER A 78 68.66 -40.01 12.47
CA SER A 78 67.25 -39.99 12.89
C SER A 78 66.57 -38.66 12.53
N LEU A 79 67.25 -37.54 12.79
CA LEU A 79 66.76 -36.21 12.42
C LEU A 79 66.63 -36.07 10.90
N GLU A 80 67.63 -36.50 10.13
CA GLU A 80 67.59 -36.45 8.67
C GLU A 80 66.43 -37.28 8.10
N ALA A 81 66.14 -38.45 8.68
CA ALA A 81 65.01 -39.29 8.28
C ALA A 81 63.64 -38.65 8.59
N GLN A 82 63.56 -37.78 9.59
CA GLN A 82 62.33 -37.05 9.97
C GLN A 82 62.13 -35.75 9.17
N MET A 83 63.17 -35.26 8.49
CA MET A 83 63.07 -34.04 7.70
C MET A 83 62.35 -34.29 6.38
N VAL A 84 61.21 -33.60 6.17
CA VAL A 84 60.54 -33.58 4.87
C VAL A 84 61.38 -32.76 3.89
N PRO A 85 61.76 -33.31 2.72
CA PRO A 85 62.54 -32.57 1.73
C PRO A 85 61.83 -31.27 1.30
N LYS A 86 62.58 -30.17 1.22
CA LYS A 86 62.04 -28.85 0.83
C LYS A 86 61.26 -28.87 -0.49
N HIS A 87 61.62 -29.73 -1.44
CA HIS A 87 60.92 -29.85 -2.71
C HIS A 87 59.50 -30.41 -2.56
N GLN A 88 59.25 -31.33 -1.63
CA GLN A 88 57.91 -31.89 -1.37
C GLN A 88 56.99 -30.84 -0.73
N VAL A 89 57.53 -30.03 0.19
CA VAL A 89 56.81 -28.89 0.76
C VAL A 89 56.47 -27.85 -0.33
N HIS A 90 57.40 -27.62 -1.27
CA HIS A 90 57.15 -26.69 -2.38
C HIS A 90 56.08 -27.21 -3.35
N LEU A 91 56.11 -28.50 -3.70
CA LEU A 91 55.09 -29.15 -4.52
C LEU A 91 53.70 -29.08 -3.86
N ALA A 92 53.60 -29.39 -2.57
CA ALA A 92 52.34 -29.29 -1.83
C ALA A 92 51.79 -27.84 -1.80
N LYS A 93 52.66 -26.84 -1.67
CA LYS A 93 52.26 -25.43 -1.75
C LYS A 93 51.75 -25.04 -3.14
N LEU A 94 52.40 -25.50 -4.20
CA LEU A 94 51.97 -25.25 -5.57
C LEU A 94 50.61 -25.91 -5.84
N GLU A 95 50.43 -27.16 -5.42
CA GLU A 95 49.17 -27.89 -5.57
C GLU A 95 48.02 -27.22 -4.79
N LEU A 96 48.27 -26.78 -3.55
CA LEU A 96 47.30 -26.02 -2.77
C LEU A 96 46.92 -24.70 -3.46
N THR A 97 47.91 -23.99 -4.00
CA THR A 97 47.70 -22.71 -4.71
C THR A 97 46.89 -22.92 -6.00
N GLU A 98 47.18 -23.98 -6.74
CA GLU A 98 46.46 -24.39 -7.94
C GLU A 98 45.00 -24.75 -7.62
N ASN A 99 44.77 -25.51 -6.54
CA ASN A 99 43.43 -25.87 -6.07
C ASN A 99 42.61 -24.65 -5.65
N LEU A 100 43.21 -23.74 -4.87
CA LEU A 100 42.57 -22.47 -4.50
C LEU A 100 42.24 -21.61 -5.73
N ARG A 101 43.15 -21.56 -6.71
CA ARG A 101 42.91 -20.83 -7.97
C ARG A 101 41.71 -21.41 -8.73
N ARG A 102 41.61 -22.75 -8.83
CA ARG A 102 40.49 -23.43 -9.51
C ARG A 102 39.17 -23.22 -8.79
N GLN A 103 39.17 -23.32 -7.47
CA GLN A 103 37.99 -23.05 -6.66
C GLN A 103 37.51 -21.60 -6.85
N ASN A 104 38.42 -20.62 -6.74
CA ASN A 104 38.07 -19.21 -6.93
C ASN A 104 37.56 -18.93 -8.35
N ALA A 105 38.13 -19.57 -9.38
CA ALA A 105 37.65 -19.42 -10.75
C ALA A 105 36.21 -19.94 -10.90
N TYR A 106 35.91 -21.10 -10.33
CA TYR A 106 34.56 -21.68 -10.33
C TYR A 106 33.54 -20.80 -9.58
N GLU A 107 33.92 -20.26 -8.42
CA GLU A 107 33.07 -19.33 -7.66
C GLU A 107 32.79 -18.04 -8.45
N MET A 108 33.82 -17.49 -9.12
CA MET A 108 33.68 -16.31 -9.97
C MET A 108 32.75 -16.56 -11.17
N ASP A 109 32.82 -17.74 -11.79
CA ASP A 109 31.92 -18.12 -12.89
C ASP A 109 30.47 -18.29 -12.40
N CYS A 110 30.27 -18.89 -11.22
CA CYS A 110 28.94 -19.00 -10.60
C CYS A 110 28.35 -17.61 -10.30
N LEU A 111 29.16 -16.70 -9.74
CA LEU A 111 28.74 -15.32 -9.47
C LEU A 111 28.43 -14.55 -10.75
N ARG A 112 29.22 -14.71 -11.81
CA ARG A 112 28.92 -14.13 -13.13
C ARG A 112 27.57 -14.60 -13.67
N LEU A 113 27.30 -15.89 -13.61
CA LEU A 113 26.02 -16.45 -14.04
C LEU A 113 24.85 -15.91 -13.20
N GLU A 114 25.06 -15.71 -11.89
CA GLU A 114 24.05 -15.12 -11.03
C GLU A 114 23.78 -13.65 -11.41
N ILE A 115 24.83 -12.85 -11.64
CA ILE A 115 24.72 -11.46 -12.11
C ILE A 115 23.94 -11.41 -13.43
N GLU A 116 24.29 -12.23 -14.41
CA GLU A 116 23.58 -12.28 -15.70
C GLU A 116 22.09 -12.65 -15.54
N ASN A 117 21.77 -13.60 -14.66
CA ASN A 117 20.38 -13.94 -14.35
C ASN A 117 19.61 -12.80 -13.68
N LYS A 118 20.28 -12.03 -12.81
CA LYS A 118 19.68 -10.84 -12.16
C LYS A 118 19.46 -9.72 -13.17
N ASP A 119 20.41 -9.47 -14.06
CA ASP A 119 20.29 -8.49 -15.14
C ASP A 119 19.15 -8.84 -16.10
N ASN A 120 19.02 -10.11 -16.47
CA ASN A 120 17.90 -10.59 -17.28
C ASN A 120 16.55 -10.40 -16.56
N SER A 121 16.50 -10.67 -15.25
CA SER A 121 15.30 -10.45 -14.43
C SER A 121 14.95 -8.96 -14.32
N LEU A 122 15.95 -8.09 -14.19
CA LEU A 122 15.79 -6.64 -14.14
C LEU A 122 15.26 -6.11 -15.49
N ASN A 123 15.81 -6.58 -16.60
CA ASN A 123 15.37 -6.21 -17.94
C ASN A 123 13.93 -6.66 -18.21
N GLN A 124 13.55 -7.85 -17.74
CA GLN A 124 12.16 -8.32 -17.78
C GLN A 124 11.24 -7.40 -16.95
N ALA A 125 11.65 -7.01 -15.75
CA ALA A 125 10.88 -6.11 -14.89
C ALA A 125 10.69 -4.72 -15.53
N LYS A 126 11.74 -4.17 -16.17
CA LYS A 126 11.65 -2.91 -16.92
C LYS A 126 10.63 -2.97 -18.06
N ARG A 127 10.62 -4.07 -18.84
CA ARG A 127 9.63 -4.26 -19.91
C ARG A 127 8.21 -4.34 -19.35
N ASN A 128 8.01 -5.11 -18.29
CA ASN A 128 6.70 -5.21 -17.63
C ASN A 128 6.22 -3.83 -17.13
N LEU A 129 7.12 -3.04 -16.53
CA LEU A 129 6.81 -1.68 -16.07
C LEU A 129 6.42 -0.75 -17.22
N GLN A 130 7.11 -0.83 -18.37
CA GLN A 130 6.72 -0.08 -19.58
C GLN A 130 5.33 -0.50 -20.08
N THR A 131 5.01 -1.79 -20.07
CA THR A 131 3.67 -2.27 -20.45
C THR A 131 2.59 -1.74 -19.49
N VAL A 132 2.85 -1.78 -18.18
CA VAL A 132 1.90 -1.25 -17.18
C VAL A 132 1.75 0.26 -17.32
N LYS A 133 2.84 0.99 -17.62
CA LYS A 133 2.78 2.44 -17.87
C LYS A 133 1.89 2.75 -19.08
N ALA A 134 2.09 2.06 -20.21
CA ALA A 134 1.24 2.24 -21.39
C ALA A 134 -0.24 1.93 -21.11
N GLN A 135 -0.53 0.86 -20.36
CA GLN A 135 -1.91 0.55 -19.95
C GLN A 135 -2.52 1.62 -19.03
N PHE A 136 -1.72 2.24 -18.17
CA PHE A 136 -2.17 3.32 -17.31
C PHE A 136 -2.46 4.58 -18.13
N ASP A 137 -1.59 4.93 -19.06
CA ASP A 137 -1.76 6.08 -19.96
C ASP A 137 -3.05 5.89 -20.81
N ASP A 138 -3.29 4.69 -21.37
CA ASP A 138 -4.53 4.35 -22.09
C ASP A 138 -5.80 4.51 -21.21
N LEU A 139 -5.73 4.16 -19.92
CA LEU A 139 -6.85 4.31 -18.98
C LEU A 139 -7.11 5.78 -18.63
N MET A 140 -6.06 6.58 -18.48
CA MET A 140 -6.18 8.01 -18.26
C MET A 140 -6.82 8.71 -19.47
N ASP A 141 -6.41 8.36 -20.68
CA ASP A 141 -7.02 8.84 -21.92
C ASP A 141 -8.50 8.45 -22.01
N GLN A 142 -8.86 7.22 -21.62
CA GLN A 142 -10.26 6.80 -21.57
C GLN A 142 -11.08 7.60 -20.54
N GLN A 143 -10.50 7.89 -19.36
CA GLN A 143 -11.16 8.67 -18.33
C GLN A 143 -11.38 10.13 -18.77
N GLU A 144 -10.39 10.74 -19.42
CA GLU A 144 -10.47 12.11 -19.92
C GLU A 144 -11.52 12.22 -21.05
N ASN A 145 -11.54 11.26 -21.96
CA ASN A 145 -12.58 11.14 -22.98
C ASN A 145 -13.98 10.97 -22.38
N ALA A 146 -14.12 10.16 -21.31
CA ALA A 146 -15.38 9.99 -20.61
C ALA A 146 -15.84 11.29 -19.93
N LYS A 147 -14.92 12.00 -19.26
CA LYS A 147 -15.18 13.31 -18.64
C LYS A 147 -15.68 14.32 -19.69
N HIS A 148 -15.03 14.41 -20.83
CA HIS A 148 -15.43 15.33 -21.90
C HIS A 148 -16.83 15.00 -22.46
N ARG A 149 -17.17 13.72 -22.59
CA ARG A 149 -18.53 13.28 -22.96
C ARG A 149 -19.56 13.69 -21.91
N TYR A 150 -19.27 13.52 -20.62
CA TYR A 150 -20.17 13.95 -19.55
C TYR A 150 -20.35 15.46 -19.51
N GLU A 151 -19.28 16.24 -19.66
CA GLU A 151 -19.37 17.70 -19.73
C GLU A 151 -20.24 18.16 -20.90
N LYS A 152 -20.12 17.51 -22.07
CA LYS A 152 -21.00 17.78 -23.22
C LYS A 152 -22.47 17.49 -22.91
N VAL A 153 -22.76 16.36 -22.26
CA VAL A 153 -24.14 16.02 -21.83
C VAL A 153 -24.67 17.04 -20.83
N VAL A 154 -23.86 17.44 -19.83
CA VAL A 154 -24.24 18.44 -18.83
C VAL A 154 -24.54 19.79 -19.50
N ASN A 155 -23.72 20.23 -20.46
CA ASN A 155 -23.94 21.47 -21.18
C ASN A 155 -25.20 21.42 -22.05
N ASN A 156 -25.49 20.28 -22.69
CA ASN A 156 -26.73 20.05 -23.42
C ASN A 156 -27.96 20.06 -22.49
N LEU A 157 -27.84 19.50 -21.27
CA LEU A 157 -28.91 19.54 -20.29
C LEU A 157 -29.13 20.96 -19.75
N LYS A 158 -28.06 21.73 -19.48
CA LYS A 158 -28.17 23.13 -19.07
C LYS A 158 -28.90 23.97 -20.11
N THR A 159 -28.55 23.83 -21.38
CA THR A 159 -29.25 24.52 -22.48
C THR A 159 -30.72 24.11 -22.56
N SER A 160 -31.04 22.82 -22.45
CA SER A 160 -32.43 22.37 -22.40
C SER A 160 -33.21 22.88 -21.19
N ILE A 161 -32.59 22.98 -20.02
CA ILE A 161 -33.22 23.58 -18.81
C ILE A 161 -33.52 25.06 -19.07
N THR A 162 -32.56 25.82 -19.60
CA THR A 162 -32.78 27.25 -19.89
C THR A 162 -33.90 27.47 -20.91
N GLU A 163 -34.04 26.61 -21.92
CA GLU A 163 -35.16 26.66 -22.88
C GLU A 163 -36.50 26.37 -22.18
N LYS A 164 -36.53 25.38 -21.28
CA LYS A 164 -37.74 25.07 -20.50
C LYS A 164 -38.12 26.19 -19.54
N ASP A 165 -37.17 26.83 -18.89
CA ASP A 165 -37.42 27.98 -18.00
C ASP A 165 -38.02 29.16 -18.79
N GLN A 166 -37.51 29.43 -19.99
CA GLN A 166 -38.11 30.43 -20.89
C GLN A 166 -39.56 30.06 -21.26
N ASN A 167 -39.83 28.80 -21.56
CA ASN A 167 -41.18 28.33 -21.86
C ASN A 167 -42.12 28.44 -20.65
N ILE A 168 -41.64 28.15 -19.43
CA ILE A 168 -42.41 28.34 -18.19
C ILE A 168 -42.76 29.82 -18.03
N GLN A 169 -41.79 30.71 -18.22
CA GLN A 169 -42.00 32.16 -18.13
C GLN A 169 -43.05 32.66 -19.14
N ILE A 170 -43.04 32.15 -20.37
CA ILE A 170 -44.06 32.44 -21.38
C ILE A 170 -45.44 31.94 -20.93
N CYS A 171 -45.53 30.71 -20.41
CA CYS A 171 -46.76 30.15 -19.87
C CYS A 171 -47.32 31.00 -18.71
N GLU A 172 -46.47 31.43 -17.77
CA GLU A 172 -46.87 32.30 -16.66
C GLU A 172 -47.42 33.65 -17.13
N GLN A 173 -46.80 34.25 -18.15
CA GLN A 173 -47.32 35.47 -18.79
C GLN A 173 -48.68 35.25 -19.43
N HIS A 174 -48.89 34.12 -20.12
CA HIS A 174 -50.19 33.77 -20.69
C HIS A 174 -51.25 33.54 -19.61
N CYS A 175 -50.94 32.78 -18.55
CA CYS A 175 -51.85 32.59 -17.42
C CYS A 175 -52.24 33.92 -16.77
N SER A 176 -51.29 34.83 -16.58
CA SER A 176 -51.56 36.16 -16.03
C SER A 176 -52.50 36.98 -16.92
N LYS A 177 -52.30 36.94 -18.25
CA LYS A 177 -53.21 37.59 -19.21
C LYS A 177 -54.62 36.99 -19.18
N PHE A 178 -54.73 35.66 -19.10
CA PHE A 178 -56.03 34.99 -19.02
C PHE A 178 -56.77 35.31 -17.72
N LEU A 179 -56.08 35.33 -16.58
CA LEU A 179 -56.67 35.73 -15.30
C LEU A 179 -57.19 37.17 -15.34
N GLU A 180 -56.46 38.08 -15.98
CA GLU A 180 -56.91 39.46 -16.16
C GLU A 180 -58.14 39.55 -17.07
N GLN A 181 -58.16 38.80 -18.17
CA GLN A 181 -59.35 38.70 -19.04
C GLN A 181 -60.57 38.17 -18.29
N VAL A 182 -60.39 37.16 -17.44
CA VAL A 182 -61.47 36.61 -16.59
C VAL A 182 -61.97 37.67 -15.62
N ARG A 183 -61.10 38.42 -14.94
CA ARG A 183 -61.50 39.52 -14.06
C ARG A 183 -62.32 40.60 -14.77
N VAL A 184 -61.90 41.00 -15.98
CA VAL A 184 -62.62 41.99 -16.78
C VAL A 184 -64.01 41.47 -17.17
N LEU A 185 -64.11 40.20 -17.55
CA LEU A 185 -65.41 39.58 -17.85
C LEU A 185 -66.30 39.50 -16.61
N GLU A 186 -65.75 39.11 -15.45
CA GLU A 186 -66.47 39.10 -14.18
C GLU A 186 -67.01 40.50 -13.85
N LEU A 187 -66.18 41.54 -13.96
CA LEU A 187 -66.60 42.94 -13.74
C LEU A 187 -67.74 43.32 -14.69
N ASN A 188 -67.59 43.08 -15.99
CA ASN A 188 -68.63 43.38 -16.98
C ASN A 188 -69.94 42.62 -16.69
N THR A 189 -69.88 41.36 -16.26
CA THR A 189 -71.08 40.61 -15.88
C THR A 189 -71.74 41.19 -14.65
N THR A 190 -70.96 41.63 -13.64
CA THR A 190 -71.54 42.29 -12.46
C THR A 190 -72.20 43.62 -12.83
N GLU A 191 -71.56 44.44 -13.66
CA GLU A 191 -72.17 45.68 -14.17
C GLU A 191 -73.46 45.40 -14.94
N GLN A 192 -73.45 44.38 -15.81
CA GLN A 192 -74.64 43.98 -16.57
C GLN A 192 -75.78 43.51 -15.66
N THR A 193 -75.49 42.75 -14.60
CA THR A 193 -76.52 42.35 -13.61
C THR A 193 -77.10 43.54 -12.86
N VAL A 194 -76.29 44.54 -12.51
CA VAL A 194 -76.77 45.78 -11.88
C VAL A 194 -77.69 46.55 -12.82
N ILE A 195 -77.31 46.68 -14.09
CA ILE A 195 -78.15 47.32 -15.12
C ILE A 195 -79.47 46.56 -15.29
N GLU A 196 -79.44 45.22 -15.35
CA GLU A 196 -80.66 44.41 -15.48
C GLU A 196 -81.57 44.57 -14.26
N MET A 197 -81.02 44.56 -13.04
CA MET A 197 -81.79 44.82 -11.82
C MET A 197 -82.43 46.21 -11.83
N HIS A 198 -81.72 47.23 -12.32
CA HIS A 198 -82.25 48.58 -12.45
C HIS A 198 -83.42 48.63 -13.45
N LEU A 199 -83.25 48.06 -14.65
CA LEU A 199 -84.29 47.99 -15.68
C LEU A 199 -85.52 47.21 -15.21
N ARG A 200 -85.34 46.11 -14.46
CA ARG A 200 -86.46 45.35 -13.86
C ARG A 200 -87.23 46.20 -12.85
N SER A 201 -86.53 46.94 -11.99
CA SER A 201 -87.15 47.87 -11.03
C SER A 201 -87.93 49.00 -11.73
N GLU A 202 -87.37 49.59 -12.79
CA GLU A 202 -88.07 50.59 -13.60
C GLU A 202 -89.33 50.02 -14.26
N LEU A 203 -89.25 48.79 -14.79
CA LEU A 203 -90.40 48.09 -15.37
C LEU A 203 -91.50 47.83 -14.33
N GLU A 204 -91.14 47.37 -13.13
CA GLU A 204 -92.10 47.15 -12.03
C GLU A 204 -92.76 48.46 -11.58
N SER A 205 -92.01 49.56 -11.51
CA SER A 205 -92.56 50.89 -11.25
C SER A 205 -93.55 51.32 -12.35
N ALA A 206 -93.20 51.14 -13.62
CA ALA A 206 -94.06 51.46 -14.75
C ALA A 206 -95.35 50.62 -14.78
N ILE A 207 -95.27 49.33 -14.44
CA ILE A 207 -96.45 48.47 -14.25
C ILE A 207 -97.32 48.99 -13.10
N GLY A 208 -96.72 49.33 -11.96
CA GLY A 208 -97.44 49.89 -10.82
C GLY A 208 -98.13 51.22 -11.14
N ASP A 209 -97.53 52.06 -11.96
CA ASP A 209 -98.15 53.31 -12.42
C ASP A 209 -99.24 53.09 -13.45
N ALA A 210 -99.09 52.09 -14.34
CA ALA A 210 -100.14 51.66 -15.25
C ALA A 210 -101.36 51.11 -14.49
N ASP A 211 -101.16 50.29 -13.46
CA ASP A 211 -102.23 49.77 -12.61
C ASP A 211 -102.97 50.90 -11.88
N LYS A 212 -102.26 51.89 -11.33
CA LYS A 212 -102.88 53.09 -10.75
C LYS A 212 -103.69 53.87 -11.78
N ALA A 213 -103.20 54.00 -13.01
CA ALA A 213 -103.91 54.69 -14.09
C ALA A 213 -105.18 53.94 -14.50
N ILE A 214 -105.12 52.60 -14.58
CA ILE A 214 -106.29 51.74 -14.82
C ILE A 214 -107.30 51.89 -13.69
N LEU A 215 -106.85 51.86 -12.43
CA LEU A 215 -107.71 52.06 -11.27
C LEU A 215 -108.40 53.43 -11.33
N LYS A 216 -107.65 54.51 -11.58
CA LYS A 216 -108.19 55.87 -11.75
C LYS A 216 -109.20 55.96 -12.89
N LYS A 217 -108.93 55.30 -14.02
CA LYS A 217 -109.86 55.23 -15.15
C LYS A 217 -111.15 54.54 -14.73
N SER A 218 -111.08 53.40 -14.04
CA SER A 218 -112.26 52.70 -13.54
C SER A 218 -113.06 53.52 -12.52
N GLU A 219 -112.38 54.25 -11.61
CA GLU A 219 -113.03 55.17 -10.69
C GLU A 219 -113.72 56.33 -11.41
N LEU A 220 -113.09 56.89 -12.44
CA LEU A 220 -113.66 57.95 -13.27
C LEU A 220 -114.86 57.45 -14.07
N GLU A 221 -114.80 56.24 -14.63
CA GLU A 221 -115.93 55.59 -15.31
C GLU A 221 -117.11 55.37 -14.35
N VAL A 222 -116.84 54.91 -13.12
CA VAL A 222 -117.87 54.78 -12.06
C VAL A 222 -118.42 56.15 -11.65
N ARG A 223 -117.57 57.19 -11.55
CA ARG A 223 -118.03 58.56 -11.27
C ARG A 223 -118.86 59.12 -12.42
N HIS A 224 -118.48 58.90 -13.68
CA HIS A 224 -119.29 59.28 -14.83
C HIS A 224 -120.60 58.52 -14.87
N ALA A 225 -120.62 57.21 -14.60
CA ALA A 225 -121.85 56.44 -14.50
C ALA A 225 -122.76 56.98 -13.39
N ARG A 226 -122.20 57.35 -12.23
CA ARG A 226 -122.95 58.02 -11.14
C ARG A 226 -123.44 59.41 -11.53
N SER A 227 -122.63 60.20 -12.23
CA SER A 227 -123.00 61.54 -12.68
C SER A 227 -124.07 61.49 -13.77
N ILE A 228 -123.99 60.54 -14.71
CA ILE A 228 -125.04 60.26 -15.69
C ILE A 228 -126.32 59.86 -14.95
N LYS A 229 -126.24 58.98 -13.96
CA LYS A 229 -127.39 58.59 -13.14
C LYS A 229 -127.96 59.75 -12.32
N GLU A 230 -127.12 60.64 -11.80
CA GLU A 230 -127.54 61.90 -11.17
C GLU A 230 -128.16 62.86 -12.18
N VAL A 231 -127.71 62.90 -13.43
CA VAL A 231 -128.32 63.70 -14.50
C VAL A 231 -129.65 63.09 -14.91
N GLU A 232 -129.77 61.76 -15.00
CA GLU A 232 -131.03 61.03 -15.22
C GLU A 232 -132.01 61.24 -14.07
N MET A 233 -131.52 61.17 -12.82
CA MET A 233 -132.32 61.50 -11.64
C MET A 233 -132.68 62.98 -11.62
N ARG A 234 -131.78 63.91 -11.96
CA ARG A 234 -132.07 65.35 -12.05
C ARG A 234 -132.97 65.70 -13.22
N THR A 235 -132.95 64.96 -14.33
CA THR A 235 -133.94 65.13 -15.39
C THR A 235 -135.28 64.57 -14.95
N SER A 236 -135.31 63.45 -14.22
CA SER A 236 -136.53 62.92 -13.59
C SER A 236 -137.06 63.86 -12.50
N GLU A 237 -136.18 64.47 -11.71
CA GLU A 237 -136.49 65.44 -10.66
C GLU A 237 -136.82 66.81 -11.24
N LEU A 238 -136.23 67.25 -12.36
CA LEU A 238 -136.63 68.48 -13.06
C LEU A 238 -137.95 68.29 -13.79
N LEU A 239 -138.24 67.08 -14.29
CA LEU A 239 -139.58 66.70 -14.74
C LEU A 239 -140.57 66.73 -13.56
N ALA A 240 -140.17 66.31 -12.36
CA ALA A 240 -140.99 66.40 -11.14
C ALA A 240 -141.03 67.81 -10.48
N GLN A 241 -140.00 68.64 -10.67
CA GLN A 241 -139.89 70.01 -10.12
C GLN A 241 -140.50 71.06 -11.05
N LEU A 242 -140.79 70.71 -12.31
CA LEU A 242 -141.77 71.43 -13.14
C LEU A 242 -143.22 71.21 -12.65
N GLU A 243 -143.50 70.10 -11.96
CA GLU A 243 -144.78 69.84 -11.26
C GLU A 243 -144.81 70.35 -9.81
N GLY A 244 -143.65 70.65 -9.21
CA GLY A 244 -143.51 70.84 -7.76
C GLY A 244 -142.84 72.16 -7.36
N ALA A 245 -143.32 73.28 -7.86
CA ALA A 245 -142.95 74.58 -7.32
C ALA A 245 -143.56 74.77 -5.90
N THR A 246 -142.84 74.44 -4.81
CA THR A 246 -143.03 75.01 -3.46
C THR A 246 -141.99 74.53 -2.41
N ASN A 247 -141.23 75.48 -1.85
CA ASN A 247 -140.64 75.55 -0.47
C ASN A 247 -139.24 74.96 -0.09
N ARG A 248 -138.34 75.94 0.17
CA ARG A 248 -137.05 76.17 0.88
C ARG A 248 -136.52 75.30 2.07
N SER A 249 -135.17 75.38 2.23
CA SER A 249 -134.32 75.63 3.46
C SER A 249 -133.72 74.44 4.28
N SER A 250 -132.37 74.24 4.34
CA SER A 250 -131.34 74.56 5.41
C SER A 250 -131.35 73.63 6.66
N GLU A 251 -130.28 73.14 7.35
CA GLU A 251 -128.91 73.63 7.65
C GLU A 251 -128.11 72.62 8.55
N ALA A 252 -126.82 72.90 8.81
CA ALA A 252 -125.95 72.56 9.98
C ALA A 252 -125.35 71.14 10.11
N ILE A 253 -124.05 70.86 10.29
CA ILE A 253 -122.88 71.54 10.93
C ILE A 253 -123.09 71.88 12.41
N ALA A 254 -122.74 70.94 13.28
CA ALA A 254 -122.19 71.19 14.61
C ALA A 254 -121.51 69.90 15.12
N VAL A 255 -120.58 70.05 16.07
CA VAL A 255 -119.88 69.00 16.84
C VAL A 255 -118.53 68.54 16.26
N ARG A 256 -117.43 69.25 16.59
CA ARG A 256 -116.08 68.65 16.65
C ARG A 256 -115.06 69.39 17.54
N ASP A 257 -115.51 70.08 18.59
CA ASP A 257 -114.65 70.84 19.51
C ASP A 257 -114.48 70.14 20.88
N GLN A 258 -114.04 68.88 20.92
CA GLN A 258 -113.97 68.19 22.22
C GLN A 258 -112.80 67.22 22.45
N VAL A 259 -111.57 67.48 22.00
CA VAL A 259 -110.43 66.70 22.56
C VAL A 259 -109.10 67.47 22.58
N LEU A 260 -108.97 68.50 23.41
CA LEU A 260 -107.69 69.18 23.68
C LEU A 260 -107.47 69.41 25.19
N GLU A 261 -107.33 68.35 26.00
CA GLU A 261 -107.07 68.52 27.44
C GLU A 261 -106.37 67.30 28.09
N GLN A 262 -105.14 66.92 27.70
CA GLN A 262 -104.47 65.76 28.34
C GLN A 262 -102.93 65.70 28.42
N LEU A 263 -102.15 66.81 28.46
CA LEU A 263 -100.69 66.65 28.68
C LEU A 263 -100.04 67.73 29.57
N LYS A 264 -99.85 67.42 30.86
CA LYS A 264 -98.85 68.00 31.78
C LYS A 264 -98.36 66.96 32.79
N GLY A 265 -97.06 66.66 32.80
CA GLY A 265 -96.38 65.84 33.84
C GLY A 265 -94.94 65.45 33.48
N SER A 266 -93.94 66.25 33.88
CA SER A 266 -92.51 65.88 33.77
C SER A 266 -91.62 66.76 34.67
N GLU A 267 -91.39 66.36 35.93
CA GLU A 267 -90.44 67.07 36.82
C GLU A 267 -89.85 66.20 37.97
N ILE A 268 -89.42 64.95 37.67
CA ILE A 268 -88.71 64.08 38.63
C ILE A 268 -87.60 63.33 37.87
N ASP A 269 -86.37 63.86 37.77
CA ASP A 269 -85.20 63.03 37.35
C ASP A 269 -83.78 63.61 37.57
N ASN A 270 -83.60 64.79 38.20
CA ASN A 270 -82.27 65.43 38.24
C ASN A 270 -81.39 65.10 39.48
N LYS A 271 -81.85 64.25 40.42
CA LYS A 271 -81.07 63.92 41.66
C LYS A 271 -80.25 62.63 41.60
N LYS A 272 -80.47 61.74 40.61
CA LYS A 272 -79.82 60.41 40.52
C LYS A 272 -78.42 60.42 39.87
N LEU A 273 -78.08 61.47 39.12
CA LEU A 273 -76.86 61.54 38.29
C LEU A 273 -75.58 61.98 39.05
N ARG A 274 -75.68 62.54 40.26
CA ARG A 274 -74.51 63.14 40.96
C ARG A 274 -73.70 62.19 41.85
N SER A 275 -74.24 61.03 42.25
CA SER A 275 -73.53 60.04 43.08
C SER A 275 -72.71 59.01 42.26
N GLN A 276 -72.96 58.89 40.96
CA GLN A 276 -72.32 57.90 40.08
C GLN A 276 -70.94 58.35 39.56
N ILE A 277 -70.65 59.65 39.58
CA ILE A 277 -69.41 60.23 39.05
C ILE A 277 -68.22 60.12 40.04
N ALA A 278 -68.49 60.00 41.35
CA ALA A 278 -67.45 59.95 42.38
C ALA A 278 -66.81 58.55 42.60
N SER A 279 -67.45 57.46 42.16
CA SER A 279 -66.86 56.11 42.27
C SER A 279 -65.96 55.74 41.08
N MET A 280 -66.20 56.29 39.88
CA MET A 280 -65.39 56.03 38.68
C MET A 280 -63.96 56.60 38.78
N HIS A 281 -63.75 57.67 39.55
CA HIS A 281 -62.43 58.31 39.64
C HIS A 281 -61.39 57.56 40.49
N ARG A 282 -61.79 56.65 41.40
CA ARG A 282 -60.85 55.85 42.22
C ARG A 282 -60.34 54.60 41.48
N GLY A 283 -61.19 53.91 40.71
CA GLY A 283 -60.77 52.74 39.91
C GLY A 283 -59.76 53.07 38.81
N SER A 284 -59.81 54.28 38.25
CA SER A 284 -58.90 54.70 37.17
C SER A 284 -57.45 54.95 37.63
N GLN A 285 -57.20 55.20 38.91
CA GLN A 285 -55.83 55.41 39.43
C GLN A 285 -55.10 54.10 39.76
N GLU A 286 -55.81 53.07 40.21
CA GLU A 286 -55.22 51.75 40.50
C GLU A 286 -54.88 50.98 39.21
N GLU A 287 -55.68 51.11 38.15
CA GLU A 287 -55.37 50.55 36.83
C GLU A 287 -54.08 51.16 36.24
N ARG A 288 -53.89 52.49 36.35
CA ARG A 288 -52.67 53.14 35.82
C ARG A 288 -51.40 52.66 36.52
N ALA A 289 -51.44 52.45 37.84
CA ALA A 289 -50.29 51.93 38.58
C ALA A 289 -49.94 50.47 38.22
N GLN A 290 -50.95 49.64 37.89
CA GLN A 290 -50.74 48.28 37.40
C GLN A 290 -50.14 48.25 35.98
N TRP A 291 -50.63 49.11 35.08
CA TRP A 291 -50.09 49.24 33.73
C TRP A 291 -48.63 49.72 33.73
N ASP A 292 -48.27 50.67 34.59
CA ASP A 292 -46.89 51.15 34.71
C ASP A 292 -45.92 50.11 35.27
N SER A 293 -46.41 49.18 36.10
CA SER A 293 -45.63 48.06 36.64
C SER A 293 -45.43 46.96 35.60
N GLN A 294 -46.47 46.62 34.83
CA GLN A 294 -46.37 45.65 33.74
C GLN A 294 -45.46 46.14 32.61
N THR A 295 -45.51 47.44 32.28
CA THR A 295 -44.68 48.04 31.23
C THR A 295 -43.19 47.95 31.59
N ARG A 296 -42.83 48.29 32.84
CA ARG A 296 -41.44 48.18 33.32
C ARG A 296 -40.92 46.74 33.36
N ALA A 297 -41.78 45.77 33.69
CA ALA A 297 -41.41 44.35 33.66
C ALA A 297 -41.18 43.82 32.24
N MET A 298 -41.95 44.28 31.25
CA MET A 298 -41.75 43.95 29.84
C MET A 298 -40.49 44.60 29.27
N GLU A 299 -40.20 45.86 29.62
CA GLU A 299 -38.97 46.55 29.20
C GLU A 299 -37.71 45.84 29.72
N GLN A 300 -37.72 45.37 30.98
CA GLN A 300 -36.58 44.61 31.53
C GLN A 300 -36.38 43.26 30.82
N LYS A 301 -37.46 42.56 30.47
CA LYS A 301 -37.38 41.32 29.67
C LYS A 301 -36.83 41.58 28.27
N PHE A 302 -37.29 42.64 27.61
CA PHE A 302 -36.79 43.02 26.29
C PHE A 302 -35.29 43.36 26.30
N VAL A 303 -34.81 44.05 27.35
CA VAL A 303 -33.38 44.37 27.50
C VAL A 303 -32.54 43.10 27.73
N GLN A 304 -33.04 42.13 28.51
CA GLN A 304 -32.38 40.84 28.69
C GLN A 304 -32.34 40.01 27.41
N GLU A 305 -33.47 39.91 26.69
CA GLU A 305 -33.52 39.22 25.39
C GLU A 305 -32.58 39.89 24.38
N LYS A 306 -32.56 41.22 24.32
CA LYS A 306 -31.63 41.97 23.45
C LYS A 306 -30.16 41.66 23.77
N HIS A 307 -29.79 41.51 25.04
CA HIS A 307 -28.43 41.11 25.42
C HIS A 307 -28.11 39.67 24.99
N GLN A 308 -29.07 38.74 25.13
CA GLN A 308 -28.90 37.36 24.69
C GLN A 308 -28.74 37.28 23.16
N TRP A 309 -29.55 38.02 22.40
CA TRP A 309 -29.43 38.11 20.94
C TRP A 309 -28.11 38.72 20.49
N ASN A 310 -27.61 39.76 21.18
CA ASN A 310 -26.31 40.34 20.87
C ASN A 310 -25.16 39.37 21.17
N SER A 311 -25.23 38.62 22.28
CA SER A 311 -24.22 37.62 22.62
C SER A 311 -24.20 36.46 21.61
N LEU A 312 -25.37 36.02 21.16
CA LEU A 312 -25.49 35.00 20.10
C LEU A 312 -24.96 35.54 18.75
N ARG A 313 -25.26 36.79 18.42
CA ARG A 313 -24.74 37.44 17.21
C ARG A 313 -23.23 37.49 17.21
N GLU A 314 -22.60 37.94 18.30
CA GLU A 314 -21.13 37.98 18.41
C GLU A 314 -20.51 36.57 18.32
N HIS A 315 -21.18 35.56 18.87
CA HIS A 315 -20.71 34.17 18.74
C HIS A 315 -20.74 33.70 17.28
N LEU A 316 -21.83 33.95 16.58
CA LEU A 316 -21.98 33.61 15.15
C LEU A 316 -21.01 34.41 14.27
N GLU A 317 -20.75 35.68 14.57
CA GLU A 317 -19.76 36.50 13.86
C GLU A 317 -18.33 35.91 14.02
N ARG A 318 -17.96 35.42 15.21
CA ARG A 318 -16.68 34.71 15.42
C ARG A 318 -16.63 33.37 14.69
N GLU A 319 -17.73 32.62 14.65
CA GLU A 319 -17.77 31.36 13.88
C GLU A 319 -17.63 31.62 12.37
N LEU A 320 -18.30 32.64 11.84
CA LEU A 320 -18.15 33.06 10.45
C LEU A 320 -16.71 33.48 10.13
N GLU A 321 -16.03 34.19 11.03
CA GLU A 321 -14.61 34.53 10.88
C GLU A 321 -13.71 33.28 10.85
N VAL A 322 -13.99 32.27 11.68
CA VAL A 322 -13.29 30.97 11.64
C VAL A 322 -13.54 30.24 10.32
N TYR A 323 -14.77 30.20 9.83
CA TYR A 323 -15.10 29.58 8.55
C TYR A 323 -14.44 30.32 7.38
N GLN A 324 -14.42 31.66 7.40
CA GLN A 324 -13.75 32.46 6.38
C GLN A 324 -12.25 32.18 6.35
N ASN A 325 -11.58 32.16 7.50
CA ASN A 325 -10.16 31.81 7.60
C ASN A 325 -9.87 30.40 7.06
N ARG A 326 -10.79 29.46 7.26
CA ARG A 326 -10.68 28.09 6.75
C ARG A 326 -10.88 28.01 5.24
N ILE A 327 -11.81 28.79 4.68
CA ILE A 327 -12.00 28.93 3.23
C ILE A 327 -10.74 29.51 2.59
N ASP A 328 -10.19 30.59 3.15
CA ASP A 328 -8.97 31.22 2.65
C ASP A 328 -7.77 30.24 2.69
N SER A 329 -7.69 29.41 3.73
CA SER A 329 -6.68 28.34 3.82
C SER A 329 -6.85 27.27 2.74
N TYR A 330 -8.09 26.89 2.41
CA TYR A 330 -8.34 25.93 1.34
C TYR A 330 -8.03 26.52 -0.04
N GLN A 331 -8.35 27.79 -0.27
CA GLN A 331 -8.03 28.49 -1.51
C GLN A 331 -6.52 28.57 -1.74
N ARG A 332 -5.73 28.94 -0.71
CA ARG A 332 -4.26 28.95 -0.83
C ARG A 332 -3.68 27.56 -1.11
N ASN A 333 -4.22 26.51 -0.48
CA ASN A 333 -3.78 25.15 -0.74
C ASN A 333 -4.15 24.68 -2.16
N GLN A 334 -5.31 25.10 -2.67
CA GLN A 334 -5.71 24.85 -4.05
C GLN A 334 -4.77 25.57 -5.03
N GLU A 335 -4.46 26.85 -4.80
CA GLU A 335 -3.53 27.62 -5.63
C GLU A 335 -2.13 27.00 -5.66
N LEU A 336 -1.63 26.50 -4.52
CA LEU A 336 -0.37 25.78 -4.44
C LEU A 336 -0.41 24.46 -5.22
N SER A 337 -1.49 23.69 -5.07
CA SER A 337 -1.68 22.43 -5.81
C SER A 337 -1.80 22.67 -7.32
N GLU A 338 -2.48 23.73 -7.75
CA GLU A 338 -2.58 24.09 -9.17
C GLU A 338 -1.23 24.56 -9.73
N ALA A 339 -0.43 25.27 -8.93
CA ALA A 339 0.93 25.66 -9.32
C ALA A 339 1.88 24.47 -9.45
N GLU A 340 1.79 23.49 -8.53
CA GLU A 340 2.55 22.24 -8.60
C GLU A 340 2.12 21.40 -9.81
N PHE A 341 0.81 21.30 -10.07
CA PHE A 341 0.28 20.60 -11.23
C PHE A 341 0.77 21.24 -12.54
N LYS A 342 0.70 22.57 -12.68
CA LYS A 342 1.22 23.28 -13.87
C LYS A 342 2.73 23.07 -14.07
N ARG A 343 3.52 23.03 -12.99
CA ARG A 343 4.96 22.69 -13.07
C ARG A 343 5.16 21.27 -13.59
N HIS A 344 4.36 20.32 -13.12
CA HIS A 344 4.47 18.93 -13.51
C HIS A 344 4.02 18.71 -14.96
N GLU A 345 2.96 19.41 -15.39
CA GLU A 345 2.48 19.45 -16.77
C GLU A 345 3.54 20.04 -17.71
N GLN A 346 4.19 21.13 -17.30
CA GLN A 346 5.26 21.75 -18.09
C GLN A 346 6.49 20.83 -18.23
N GLN A 347 6.87 20.10 -17.18
CA GLN A 347 7.93 19.08 -17.25
C GLN A 347 7.56 17.91 -18.16
N LEU A 348 6.29 17.50 -18.17
CA LEU A 348 5.77 16.47 -19.08
C LEU A 348 5.72 16.95 -20.54
N LEU A 349 5.40 18.22 -20.78
CA LEU A 349 5.44 18.83 -22.10
C LEU A 349 6.88 18.92 -22.63
N GLU A 350 7.85 19.29 -21.78
CA GLU A 350 9.26 19.31 -22.16
C GLU A 350 9.82 17.91 -22.46
N SER A 351 9.45 16.89 -21.67
CA SER A 351 9.87 15.51 -21.92
C SER A 351 9.20 14.92 -23.16
N SER A 352 7.90 15.15 -23.35
CA SER A 352 7.15 14.67 -24.52
C SER A 352 7.56 15.39 -25.81
N SER A 353 7.96 16.67 -25.77
CA SER A 353 8.50 17.36 -26.95
C SER A 353 9.79 16.70 -27.46
N SER A 354 10.68 16.29 -26.56
CA SER A 354 11.91 15.54 -26.90
C SER A 354 11.60 14.17 -27.50
N GLU A 355 10.60 13.45 -26.96
CA GLU A 355 10.15 12.17 -27.49
C GLU A 355 9.43 12.32 -28.84
N ILE A 356 8.65 13.38 -29.05
CA ILE A 356 7.97 13.69 -30.32
C ILE A 356 9.00 14.02 -31.40
N GLU A 357 10.07 14.75 -31.11
CA GLU A 357 11.15 14.99 -32.08
C GLU A 357 11.84 13.68 -32.50
N GLN A 358 12.06 12.74 -31.56
CA GLN A 358 12.56 11.41 -31.86
C GLN A 358 11.59 10.59 -32.74
N VAL A 359 10.29 10.62 -32.43
CA VAL A 359 9.27 9.90 -33.20
C VAL A 359 9.07 10.52 -34.57
N GLN A 360 9.13 11.84 -34.71
CA GLN A 360 9.06 12.53 -36.01
C GLN A 360 10.26 12.18 -36.91
N SER A 361 11.45 12.04 -36.32
CA SER A 361 12.64 11.53 -37.03
C SER A 361 12.40 10.09 -37.54
N LEU A 362 11.86 9.20 -36.71
CA LEU A 362 11.51 7.82 -37.11
C LEU A 362 10.37 7.74 -38.14
N LEU A 363 9.38 8.64 -38.03
CA LEU A 363 8.26 8.74 -38.96
C LEU A 363 8.73 9.25 -40.33
N SER A 364 9.70 10.18 -40.37
CA SER A 364 10.29 10.65 -41.62
C SER A 364 11.04 9.53 -42.36
N ALA A 365 11.77 8.68 -41.62
CA ALA A 365 12.42 7.48 -42.16
C ALA A 365 11.40 6.44 -42.66
N SER A 366 10.28 6.29 -41.94
CA SER A 366 9.20 5.36 -42.33
C SER A 366 8.39 5.84 -43.53
N ARG A 367 8.15 7.16 -43.65
CA ARG A 367 7.50 7.78 -44.82
C ARG A 367 8.31 7.62 -46.10
N LEU A 368 9.64 7.66 -46.01
CA LEU A 368 10.52 7.36 -47.15
C LEU A 368 10.29 5.93 -47.65
N LYS A 369 10.15 4.97 -46.72
CA LYS A 369 9.85 3.56 -47.00
C LYS A 369 8.43 3.35 -47.56
N CYS A 370 7.44 4.09 -47.07
CA CYS A 370 6.09 4.04 -47.63
C CYS A 370 6.04 4.63 -49.04
N SER A 371 6.81 5.68 -49.34
CA SER A 371 6.93 6.23 -50.70
C SER A 371 7.54 5.22 -51.69
N GLU A 372 8.51 4.43 -51.24
CA GLU A 372 9.07 3.31 -52.02
C GLU A 372 8.04 2.20 -52.28
N LEU A 373 7.18 1.92 -51.30
CA LEU A 373 6.08 0.96 -51.40
C LEU A 373 4.91 1.47 -52.26
N GLU A 374 4.58 2.76 -52.19
CA GLU A 374 3.59 3.41 -53.05
C GLU A 374 4.07 3.44 -54.51
N ALA A 375 5.38 3.62 -54.76
CA ALA A 375 5.96 3.47 -56.09
C ALA A 375 5.93 2.02 -56.63
N THR A 376 5.69 1.03 -55.76
CA THR A 376 5.45 -0.37 -56.15
C THR A 376 3.95 -0.67 -56.30
N ILE A 377 3.08 -0.10 -55.45
CA ILE A 377 1.62 -0.21 -55.58
C ILE A 377 1.11 0.51 -56.83
N ASN A 378 1.66 1.67 -57.18
CA ASN A 378 1.31 2.37 -58.42
C ASN A 378 1.72 1.58 -59.67
N ARG A 379 2.72 0.69 -59.59
CA ARG A 379 3.03 -0.29 -60.65
C ARG A 379 2.04 -1.45 -60.73
N MET A 380 1.32 -1.75 -59.64
CA MET A 380 0.29 -2.80 -59.59
C MET A 380 -1.13 -2.26 -59.88
N ASN A 381 -1.35 -0.96 -59.70
CA ASN A 381 -2.63 -0.29 -59.95
C ASN A 381 -2.83 0.17 -61.41
N ASP A 382 -1.79 0.12 -62.25
CA ASP A 382 -1.94 0.26 -63.71
C ASP A 382 -2.62 -0.97 -64.35
N ASP A 383 -2.76 -2.09 -63.61
CA ASP A 383 -3.34 -3.36 -64.09
C ASP A 383 -4.81 -3.60 -63.68
N ALA A 384 -5.47 -2.66 -62.99
CA ALA A 384 -6.85 -2.87 -62.53
C ALA A 384 -7.75 -1.66 -62.79
N VAL A 385 -7.96 -1.39 -64.08
CA VAL A 385 -9.05 -0.54 -64.55
C VAL A 385 -10.40 -1.24 -64.33
N SER A 386 -11.36 -0.43 -63.87
CA SER A 386 -12.77 -0.47 -64.24
C SER A 386 -13.76 -1.25 -63.37
N VAL A 387 -14.53 -0.48 -62.57
CA VAL A 387 -16.00 -0.25 -62.73
C VAL A 387 -16.81 -1.22 -61.87
N LYS A 388 -17.47 -0.77 -60.79
CA LYS A 388 -18.57 0.21 -60.71
C LYS A 388 -19.81 -0.20 -61.51
N ALA A 389 -20.42 -1.34 -61.17
CA ALA A 389 -21.78 -1.66 -61.63
C ALA A 389 -22.46 -2.76 -60.80
N ILE A 390 -22.74 -2.58 -59.50
CA ILE A 390 -23.68 -3.51 -58.83
C ILE A 390 -24.52 -2.81 -57.75
N GLY A 391 -25.28 -1.79 -58.17
CA GLY A 391 -26.23 -1.07 -57.31
C GLY A 391 -27.53 -1.81 -57.00
N GLU A 392 -27.73 -3.02 -57.55
CA GLU A 392 -29.00 -3.76 -57.39
C GLU A 392 -28.82 -5.16 -56.79
N GLN A 393 -27.59 -5.54 -56.43
CA GLN A 393 -27.29 -6.70 -55.58
C GLN A 393 -27.10 -6.29 -54.10
N GLN A 394 -27.03 -4.98 -53.83
CA GLN A 394 -26.81 -4.43 -52.49
C GLN A 394 -28.00 -4.60 -51.54
N GLU A 395 -29.25 -4.59 -52.01
CA GLU A 395 -30.41 -4.67 -51.09
C GLU A 395 -30.70 -6.10 -50.59
N LEU A 396 -30.50 -7.13 -51.43
CA LEU A 396 -30.56 -8.54 -51.00
C LEU A 396 -29.27 -8.97 -50.25
N SER A 397 -28.12 -8.38 -50.60
CA SER A 397 -26.87 -8.49 -49.82
C SER A 397 -27.04 -7.89 -48.42
N MET A 398 -27.65 -6.72 -48.30
CA MET A 398 -27.86 -6.04 -47.02
C MET A 398 -28.73 -6.87 -46.07
N VAL A 399 -29.80 -7.50 -46.57
CA VAL A 399 -30.69 -8.31 -45.72
C VAL A 399 -29.99 -9.60 -45.27
N ARG A 400 -29.16 -10.22 -46.13
CA ARG A 400 -28.29 -11.34 -45.71
C ARG A 400 -27.22 -10.90 -44.72
N GLU A 401 -26.55 -9.79 -44.97
CA GLU A 401 -25.57 -9.19 -44.05
C GLU A 401 -26.21 -8.83 -42.72
N ILE A 402 -27.43 -8.30 -42.68
CA ILE A 402 -28.13 -7.99 -41.42
C ILE A 402 -28.43 -9.27 -40.64
N CYS A 403 -28.85 -10.35 -41.29
CA CYS A 403 -29.06 -11.64 -40.63
C CYS A 403 -27.75 -12.30 -40.17
N GLU A 404 -26.68 -12.23 -40.97
CA GLU A 404 -25.35 -12.72 -40.61
C GLU A 404 -24.70 -11.89 -39.50
N LEU A 405 -24.86 -10.56 -39.53
CA LEU A 405 -24.45 -9.64 -38.47
C LEU A 405 -25.22 -9.89 -37.19
N LYS A 406 -26.52 -10.22 -37.27
CA LYS A 406 -27.32 -10.56 -36.09
C LYS A 406 -26.90 -11.89 -35.46
N PHE A 407 -26.65 -12.93 -36.27
CA PHE A 407 -26.08 -14.19 -35.78
C PHE A 407 -24.66 -14.00 -35.23
N SER A 408 -23.84 -13.18 -35.87
CA SER A 408 -22.51 -12.81 -35.41
C SER A 408 -22.55 -12.02 -34.10
N LEU A 409 -23.54 -11.14 -33.94
CA LEU A 409 -23.77 -10.38 -32.71
C LEU A 409 -24.21 -11.31 -31.58
N ASP A 410 -25.15 -12.22 -31.81
CA ASP A 410 -25.60 -13.19 -30.81
C ASP A 410 -24.46 -14.17 -30.42
N ALA A 411 -23.63 -14.58 -31.38
CA ALA A 411 -22.42 -15.35 -31.10
C ALA A 411 -21.40 -14.55 -30.28
N LYS A 412 -21.23 -13.26 -30.59
CA LYS A 412 -20.35 -12.35 -29.83
C LYS A 412 -20.87 -12.06 -28.42
N VAL A 413 -22.18 -11.95 -28.25
CA VAL A 413 -22.81 -11.81 -26.93
C VAL A 413 -22.57 -13.05 -26.08
N ASN A 414 -22.71 -14.25 -26.66
CA ASN A 414 -22.41 -15.52 -25.99
C ASN A 414 -20.91 -15.69 -25.68
N GLU A 415 -20.04 -15.23 -26.57
CA GLU A 415 -18.59 -15.21 -26.33
C GLU A 415 -18.23 -14.24 -25.20
N LEU A 416 -18.88 -13.08 -25.13
CA LEU A 416 -18.71 -12.09 -24.06
C LEU A 416 -19.23 -12.58 -22.70
N THR A 417 -20.34 -13.32 -22.64
CA THR A 417 -20.80 -13.93 -21.38
C THR A 417 -19.85 -15.01 -20.89
N LEU A 418 -19.35 -15.88 -21.77
CA LEU A 418 -18.30 -16.86 -21.44
C LEU A 418 -17.01 -16.19 -20.95
N GLN A 419 -16.58 -15.11 -21.61
CA GLN A 419 -15.42 -14.33 -21.18
C GLN A 419 -15.65 -13.62 -19.84
N SER A 420 -16.86 -13.11 -19.58
CA SER A 420 -17.25 -12.51 -18.31
C SER A 420 -17.20 -13.51 -17.15
N GLU A 421 -17.67 -14.74 -17.37
CA GLU A 421 -17.58 -15.81 -16.36
C GLU A 421 -16.14 -16.27 -16.13
N ALA A 422 -15.34 -16.38 -17.19
CA ALA A 422 -13.91 -16.67 -17.08
C ALA A 422 -13.15 -15.58 -16.31
N LEU A 423 -13.48 -14.30 -16.54
CA LEU A 423 -12.93 -13.15 -15.81
C LEU A 423 -13.35 -13.15 -14.34
N LYS A 424 -14.61 -13.46 -14.02
CA LYS A 424 -15.06 -13.59 -12.63
C LYS A 424 -14.32 -14.69 -11.89
N LYS A 425 -14.08 -15.82 -12.55
CA LYS A 425 -13.29 -16.92 -11.97
C LYS A 425 -11.84 -16.52 -11.78
N ALA A 426 -11.21 -15.86 -12.76
CA ALA A 426 -9.85 -15.35 -12.66
C ALA A 426 -9.70 -14.32 -11.53
N LEU A 427 -10.68 -13.42 -11.34
CA LEU A 427 -10.74 -12.46 -10.24
C LEU A 427 -10.84 -13.18 -8.88
N SER A 428 -11.68 -14.20 -8.76
CA SER A 428 -11.77 -15.02 -7.55
C SER A 428 -10.43 -15.68 -7.20
N ASP A 429 -9.77 -16.29 -8.18
CA ASP A 429 -8.48 -16.95 -7.99
C ASP A 429 -7.37 -15.94 -7.62
N LEU A 430 -7.39 -14.75 -8.23
CA LEU A 430 -6.50 -13.63 -7.87
C LEU A 430 -6.73 -13.15 -6.44
N THR A 431 -7.98 -13.08 -6.00
CA THR A 431 -8.33 -12.65 -4.65
C THR A 431 -7.83 -13.64 -3.60
N LEU A 432 -8.01 -14.94 -3.85
CA LEU A 432 -7.45 -16.01 -3.03
C LEU A 432 -5.91 -15.99 -3.01
N SER A 433 -5.28 -15.77 -4.17
CA SER A 433 -3.82 -15.67 -4.26
C SER A 433 -3.29 -14.45 -3.51
N ARG A 434 -4.00 -13.32 -3.54
CA ARG A 434 -3.67 -12.11 -2.79
C ARG A 434 -3.78 -12.33 -1.28
N GLN A 435 -4.84 -12.98 -0.80
CA GLN A 435 -5.00 -13.32 0.61
C GLN A 435 -3.87 -14.26 1.09
N SER A 436 -3.47 -15.24 0.27
CA SER A 436 -2.33 -16.11 0.57
C SER A 436 -1.01 -15.32 0.64
N LEU A 437 -0.83 -14.33 -0.25
CA LEU A 437 0.34 -13.47 -0.26
C LEU A 437 0.39 -12.59 0.99
N GLU A 438 -0.72 -11.95 1.36
CA GLU A 438 -0.84 -11.15 2.58
C GLU A 438 -0.52 -11.99 3.83
N ALA A 439 -1.03 -13.22 3.92
CA ALA A 439 -0.73 -14.14 5.02
C ALA A 439 0.77 -14.53 5.09
N LEU A 440 1.41 -14.74 3.94
CA LEU A 440 2.85 -15.00 3.86
C LEU A 440 3.69 -13.77 4.24
N THR A 441 3.25 -12.56 3.87
CA THR A 441 3.92 -11.31 4.23
C THR A 441 3.87 -11.08 5.73
N VAL A 442 2.70 -11.26 6.36
CA VAL A 442 2.56 -11.17 7.84
C VAL A 442 3.44 -12.19 8.55
N LYS A 443 3.50 -13.43 8.02
CA LYS A 443 4.39 -14.47 8.55
C LYS A 443 5.88 -14.12 8.40
N HIS A 444 6.26 -13.48 7.29
CA HIS A 444 7.63 -13.03 7.08
C HIS A 444 7.99 -11.88 8.04
N GLU A 445 7.11 -10.89 8.21
CA GLU A 445 7.32 -9.75 9.10
C GLU A 445 7.48 -10.20 10.56
N THR A 446 6.64 -11.12 11.03
CA THR A 446 6.75 -11.71 12.38
C THR A 446 8.04 -12.51 12.57
N GLN A 447 8.51 -13.22 11.56
CA GLN A 447 9.81 -13.89 11.60
C GLN A 447 10.98 -12.89 11.58
N LEU A 448 10.85 -11.78 10.85
CA LEU A 448 11.87 -10.75 10.78
C LEU A 448 12.01 -10.00 12.11
N THR A 449 10.90 -9.71 12.80
CA THR A 449 10.92 -9.10 14.13
C THR A 449 11.58 -10.02 15.15
N SER A 450 11.19 -11.31 15.16
CA SER A 450 11.82 -12.32 16.04
C SER A 450 13.32 -12.47 15.77
N ALA A 451 13.75 -12.43 14.50
CA ALA A 451 15.18 -12.47 14.16
C ALA A 451 15.95 -11.23 14.63
N LYS A 452 15.32 -10.04 14.58
CA LYS A 452 15.92 -8.79 15.11
C LYS A 452 16.08 -8.84 16.63
N GLU A 453 15.08 -9.37 17.34
CA GLU A 453 15.13 -9.56 18.79
C GLU A 453 16.22 -10.57 19.19
N ALA A 454 16.30 -11.71 18.49
CA ALA A 454 17.34 -12.70 18.71
C ALA A 454 18.76 -12.15 18.46
N LYS A 455 18.92 -11.31 17.43
CA LYS A 455 20.20 -10.63 17.17
C LYS A 455 20.58 -9.65 18.29
N LEU A 456 19.62 -8.86 18.78
CA LEU A 456 19.84 -7.96 19.92
C LEU A 456 20.30 -8.72 21.17
N HIS A 457 19.66 -9.84 21.48
CA HIS A 457 20.08 -10.71 22.59
C HIS A 457 21.48 -11.29 22.38
N PHE A 458 21.80 -11.71 21.16
CA PHE A 458 23.14 -12.22 20.85
C PHE A 458 24.21 -11.14 21.03
N ASP A 459 23.95 -9.92 20.54
CA ASP A 459 24.86 -8.77 20.69
C ASP A 459 25.08 -8.41 22.18
N GLU A 460 24.02 -8.46 23.01
CA GLU A 460 24.12 -8.25 24.46
C GLU A 460 24.98 -9.31 25.16
N ILE A 461 24.80 -10.59 24.83
CA ILE A 461 25.59 -11.70 25.38
C ILE A 461 27.06 -11.56 24.97
N LEU A 462 27.32 -11.14 23.73
CA LEU A 462 28.67 -10.97 23.20
C LEU A 462 29.40 -9.80 23.89
N ASP A 463 28.68 -8.71 24.19
CA ASP A 463 29.21 -7.59 24.98
C ASP A 463 29.47 -7.97 26.44
N GLN A 464 28.61 -8.80 27.05
CA GLN A 464 28.85 -9.34 28.38
C GLN A 464 30.09 -10.24 28.42
N HIS A 465 30.27 -11.11 27.42
CA HIS A 465 31.48 -11.94 27.29
C HIS A 465 32.76 -11.09 27.15
N LYS A 466 32.72 -10.03 26.33
CA LYS A 466 33.86 -9.10 26.21
C LYS A 466 34.21 -8.42 27.53
N LYS A 467 33.20 -7.95 28.28
CA LYS A 467 33.40 -7.31 29.59
C LYS A 467 34.00 -8.28 30.61
N ALA A 468 33.46 -9.49 30.72
CA ALA A 468 33.99 -10.53 31.59
C ALA A 468 35.43 -10.90 31.22
N HIS A 469 35.74 -11.06 29.93
CA HIS A 469 37.10 -11.35 29.50
C HIS A 469 38.10 -10.22 29.83
N SER A 470 37.67 -8.97 29.66
CA SER A 470 38.46 -7.79 30.02
C SER A 470 38.73 -7.68 31.53
N GLN A 471 37.76 -8.11 32.36
CA GLN A 471 37.92 -8.16 33.81
C GLN A 471 38.89 -9.26 34.22
N LEU A 472 38.79 -10.43 33.60
CA LEU A 472 39.69 -11.55 33.83
C LEU A 472 41.14 -11.20 33.49
N GLU A 473 41.39 -10.55 32.35
CA GLU A 473 42.73 -10.08 31.98
C GLU A 473 43.29 -9.10 33.03
N ARG A 474 42.46 -8.16 33.53
CA ARG A 474 42.88 -7.22 34.59
C ARG A 474 43.21 -7.94 35.89
N LEU A 475 42.41 -8.92 36.28
CA LEU A 475 42.64 -9.73 37.48
C LEU A 475 43.90 -10.59 37.35
N GLN A 476 44.13 -11.24 36.21
CA GLN A 476 45.37 -11.97 35.93
C GLN A 476 46.59 -11.05 35.92
N THR A 477 46.48 -9.84 35.38
CA THR A 477 47.58 -8.87 35.41
C THR A 477 47.90 -8.45 36.84
N LYS A 478 46.88 -8.19 37.67
CA LYS A 478 47.06 -7.89 39.11
C LYS A 478 47.66 -9.06 39.87
N LEU A 479 47.21 -10.29 39.61
CA LEU A 479 47.75 -11.50 40.21
C LEU A 479 49.23 -11.66 39.84
N ASN A 480 49.60 -11.49 38.57
CA ASN A 480 50.99 -11.55 38.11
C ASN A 480 51.87 -10.46 38.75
N ILE A 481 51.34 -9.24 38.94
CA ILE A 481 52.07 -8.17 39.64
C ILE A 481 52.31 -8.57 41.09
N LEU A 482 51.29 -9.07 41.78
CA LEU A 482 51.44 -9.56 43.15
C LEU A 482 52.45 -10.71 43.21
N GLU A 483 52.35 -11.72 42.36
CA GLU A 483 53.25 -12.87 42.33
C GLU A 483 54.71 -12.49 42.00
N ASN A 484 54.93 -11.39 41.28
CA ASN A 484 56.28 -10.84 41.06
C ASN A 484 56.77 -9.97 42.23
N ASP A 485 55.87 -9.37 43.02
CA ASP A 485 56.13 -8.56 44.23
C ASP A 485 56.43 -9.41 45.49
N MET A 486 56.81 -10.69 45.31
CA MET A 486 57.13 -11.72 46.32
C MET A 486 58.14 -11.34 47.45
N ALA A 487 58.58 -10.08 47.54
CA ALA A 487 59.46 -9.57 48.57
C ALA A 487 58.79 -9.28 49.93
N ARG A 488 57.46 -9.42 50.06
CA ARG A 488 56.72 -9.20 51.33
C ARG A 488 55.75 -10.35 51.61
N ASP A 489 56.26 -11.37 52.28
CA ASP A 489 55.48 -12.52 52.76
C ASP A 489 54.66 -12.11 54.01
N THR A 490 53.51 -11.44 53.80
CA THR A 490 52.58 -11.04 54.88
C THR A 490 51.24 -11.75 54.72
N GLN A 491 50.59 -12.07 55.84
CA GLN A 491 49.32 -12.81 55.86
C GLN A 491 48.19 -12.09 55.11
N ASP A 492 48.21 -10.76 55.07
CA ASP A 492 47.27 -9.94 54.29
C ASP A 492 47.43 -10.18 52.77
N TRP A 493 48.67 -10.39 52.30
CA TRP A 493 48.97 -10.67 50.90
C TRP A 493 48.43 -12.05 50.47
N THR A 494 48.57 -13.05 51.35
CA THR A 494 48.02 -14.40 51.11
C THR A 494 46.49 -14.39 51.02
N ILE A 495 45.82 -13.60 51.87
CA ILE A 495 44.36 -13.43 51.85
C ILE A 495 43.91 -12.72 50.57
N GLU A 496 44.63 -11.68 50.14
CA GLU A 496 44.32 -10.94 48.91
C GLU A 496 44.54 -11.81 47.65
N ARG A 497 45.60 -12.61 47.63
CA ARG A 497 45.86 -13.61 46.57
C ARG A 497 44.78 -14.68 46.49
N GLU A 498 44.37 -15.26 47.62
CA GLU A 498 43.29 -16.26 47.64
C GLU A 498 41.94 -15.65 47.20
N SER A 499 41.67 -14.40 47.58
CA SER A 499 40.48 -13.66 47.14
C SER A 499 40.46 -13.44 45.62
N MET A 500 41.58 -13.00 45.04
CA MET A 500 41.70 -12.84 43.58
C MET A 500 41.61 -14.17 42.83
N LEU A 501 42.22 -15.24 43.34
CA LEU A 501 42.10 -16.57 42.75
C LEU A 501 40.65 -17.09 42.78
N LYS A 502 39.88 -16.79 43.84
CA LYS A 502 38.44 -17.10 43.87
C LYS A 502 37.66 -16.28 42.85
N GLN A 503 37.95 -14.99 42.68
CA GLN A 503 37.32 -14.16 41.66
C GLN A 503 37.65 -14.62 40.23
N ILE A 504 38.91 -14.96 39.96
CA ILE A 504 39.34 -15.49 38.64
C ILE A 504 38.58 -16.78 38.32
N ARG A 505 38.48 -17.73 39.27
CA ARG A 505 37.71 -18.97 39.07
C ARG A 505 36.23 -18.71 38.80
N SER A 506 35.63 -17.76 39.51
CA SER A 506 34.23 -17.36 39.29
C SER A 506 34.02 -16.74 37.91
N GLU A 507 34.93 -15.89 37.44
CA GLU A 507 34.83 -15.28 36.11
C GLU A 507 35.13 -16.30 35.00
N ASP A 508 36.05 -17.24 35.22
CA ASP A 508 36.30 -18.36 34.30
C ASP A 508 35.06 -19.27 34.14
N GLU A 509 34.36 -19.59 35.24
CA GLU A 509 33.10 -20.34 35.21
C GLU A 509 32.00 -19.58 34.45
N GLN A 510 31.94 -18.25 34.63
CA GLN A 510 30.99 -17.38 33.95
C GLN A 510 31.28 -17.28 32.44
N ILE A 511 32.56 -17.20 32.06
CA ILE A 511 32.99 -17.25 30.65
C ILE A 511 32.67 -18.62 30.05
N ALA A 512 32.87 -19.72 30.78
CA ALA A 512 32.56 -21.06 30.31
C ALA A 512 31.05 -21.24 30.05
N THR A 513 30.19 -20.71 30.93
CA THR A 513 28.73 -20.72 30.75
C THR A 513 28.30 -19.86 29.56
N LEU A 514 28.87 -18.66 29.40
CA LEU A 514 28.58 -17.79 28.24
C LEU A 514 29.03 -18.43 26.92
N ARG A 515 30.19 -19.09 26.89
CA ARG A 515 30.67 -19.82 25.69
C ARG A 515 29.76 -20.98 25.32
N SER A 516 29.31 -21.76 26.30
CA SER A 516 28.32 -22.83 26.09
C SER A 516 27.02 -22.28 25.50
N HIS A 517 26.56 -21.12 26.01
CA HIS A 517 25.34 -20.47 25.53
C HIS A 517 25.48 -19.94 24.09
N ILE A 518 26.62 -19.31 23.76
CA ILE A 518 26.95 -18.88 22.38
C ILE A 518 26.94 -20.08 21.44
N GLN A 519 27.56 -21.19 21.84
CA GLN A 519 27.64 -22.39 21.02
C GLN A 519 26.26 -23.03 20.78
N SER A 520 25.37 -22.99 21.77
CA SER A 520 23.96 -23.37 21.61
C SER A 520 23.25 -22.47 20.59
N LEU A 521 23.40 -21.15 20.69
CA LEU A 521 22.78 -20.18 19.78
C LEU A 521 23.31 -20.32 18.34
N GLU A 522 24.61 -20.58 18.16
CA GLU A 522 25.20 -20.87 16.85
C GLU A 522 24.63 -22.15 16.22
N SER A 523 24.35 -23.18 17.04
CA SER A 523 23.74 -24.42 16.58
C SER A 523 22.28 -24.21 16.14
N ASP A 524 21.51 -23.40 16.87
CA ASP A 524 20.13 -23.04 16.52
C ASP A 524 20.07 -22.16 15.27
N ALA A 525 21.00 -21.21 15.12
CA ALA A 525 21.16 -20.40 13.92
C ALA A 525 21.47 -21.27 12.69
N SER A 526 22.37 -22.24 12.83
CA SER A 526 22.71 -23.19 11.75
C SER A 526 21.50 -24.04 11.36
N ARG A 527 20.71 -24.51 12.34
CA ARG A 527 19.52 -25.31 12.11
C ARG A 527 18.39 -24.52 11.43
N THR A 528 18.19 -23.27 11.82
CA THR A 528 17.21 -22.37 11.19
C THR A 528 17.63 -22.00 9.77
N GLN A 529 18.93 -21.76 9.52
CA GLN A 529 19.47 -21.55 8.18
C GLN A 529 19.20 -22.74 7.25
N LEU A 530 19.50 -23.97 7.70
CA LEU A 530 19.21 -25.20 6.92
C LEU A 530 17.72 -25.34 6.60
N THR A 531 16.85 -24.95 7.53
CA THR A 531 15.39 -24.98 7.34
C THR A 531 14.94 -23.96 6.29
N LEU A 532 15.50 -22.75 6.32
CA LEU A 532 15.23 -21.71 5.31
C LEU A 532 15.74 -22.12 3.93
N GLU A 533 16.94 -22.67 3.82
CA GLU A 533 17.50 -23.18 2.56
C GLU A 533 16.63 -24.29 1.95
N SER A 534 16.13 -25.21 2.77
CA SER A 534 15.18 -26.25 2.36
C SER A 534 13.86 -25.66 1.84
N ASN A 535 13.32 -24.65 2.51
CA ASN A 535 12.09 -23.96 2.06
C ASN A 535 12.32 -23.19 0.75
N ILE A 536 13.46 -22.53 0.58
CA ILE A 536 13.84 -21.86 -0.68
C ILE A 536 13.93 -22.88 -1.82
N GLN A 537 14.51 -24.06 -1.58
CA GLN A 537 14.55 -25.13 -2.58
C GLN A 537 13.14 -25.61 -2.96
N LYS A 538 12.24 -25.81 -1.98
CA LYS A 538 10.83 -26.17 -2.24
C LYS A 538 10.14 -25.10 -3.09
N LEU A 539 10.26 -23.83 -2.71
CA LEU A 539 9.67 -22.71 -3.46
C LEU A 539 10.24 -22.59 -4.89
N LYS A 540 11.54 -22.83 -5.09
CA LYS A 540 12.14 -22.89 -6.43
C LYS A 540 11.52 -24.02 -7.27
N LYS A 541 11.29 -25.19 -6.67
CA LYS A 541 10.66 -26.34 -7.32
C LYS A 541 9.20 -26.05 -7.69
N ASP A 542 8.44 -25.43 -6.80
CA ASP A 542 7.05 -25.05 -7.07
C ASP A 542 6.95 -23.95 -8.14
N ARG A 543 7.87 -22.99 -8.14
CA ARG A 543 7.98 -21.98 -9.21
C ARG A 543 8.29 -22.61 -10.57
N GLN A 544 9.16 -23.63 -10.62
CA GLN A 544 9.40 -24.39 -11.85
C GLN A 544 8.14 -25.12 -12.32
N ARG A 545 7.40 -25.76 -11.41
CA ARG A 545 6.11 -26.39 -11.72
C ARG A 545 5.09 -25.39 -12.28
N GLN A 546 4.97 -24.21 -11.68
CA GLN A 546 4.11 -23.13 -12.21
C GLN A 546 4.54 -22.65 -13.60
N LYS A 547 5.84 -22.54 -13.87
CA LYS A 547 6.34 -22.21 -15.22
C LYS A 547 5.99 -23.29 -16.24
N GLN A 548 6.02 -24.56 -15.84
CA GLN A 548 5.63 -25.68 -16.68
C GLN A 548 4.13 -25.65 -16.99
N THR A 549 3.28 -25.49 -15.98
CA THR A 549 1.81 -25.45 -16.17
C THR A 549 1.37 -24.23 -16.99
N THR A 550 1.99 -23.07 -16.78
CA THR A 550 1.72 -21.88 -17.62
C THR A 550 2.21 -22.05 -19.06
N LYS A 551 3.30 -22.79 -19.29
CA LYS A 551 3.69 -23.19 -20.65
C LYS A 551 2.66 -24.12 -21.29
N GLU A 552 2.24 -25.17 -20.59
CA GLU A 552 1.23 -26.12 -21.08
C GLU A 552 -0.11 -25.43 -21.38
N LEU A 553 -0.53 -24.48 -20.54
CA LEU A 553 -1.73 -23.67 -20.78
C LEU A 553 -1.59 -22.81 -22.04
N ARG A 554 -0.44 -22.15 -22.24
CA ARG A 554 -0.17 -21.39 -23.48
C ARG A 554 -0.20 -22.28 -24.70
N ASP A 555 0.45 -23.45 -24.66
CA ASP A 555 0.48 -24.40 -25.77
C ASP A 555 -0.93 -24.91 -26.10
N ARG A 556 -1.76 -25.19 -25.09
CA ARG A 556 -3.19 -25.53 -25.27
C ARG A 556 -3.98 -24.36 -25.88
N MET A 557 -3.76 -23.13 -25.42
CA MET A 557 -4.41 -21.93 -25.97
C MET A 557 -4.03 -21.73 -27.44
N THR A 558 -2.75 -21.89 -27.79
CA THR A 558 -2.28 -21.80 -29.17
C THR A 558 -2.88 -22.90 -30.04
N LYS A 559 -3.06 -24.11 -29.48
CA LYS A 559 -3.74 -25.22 -30.18
C LYS A 559 -5.21 -24.91 -30.44
N LEU A 560 -5.93 -24.41 -29.43
CA LEU A 560 -7.33 -23.96 -29.57
C LEU A 560 -7.47 -22.84 -30.59
N ILE A 561 -6.56 -21.85 -30.59
CA ILE A 561 -6.55 -20.78 -31.59
C ILE A 561 -6.34 -21.36 -33.00
N ARG A 562 -5.43 -22.34 -33.16
CA ARG A 562 -5.24 -23.04 -34.44
C ARG A 562 -6.47 -23.84 -34.87
N GLU A 563 -7.13 -24.53 -33.94
CA GLU A 563 -8.37 -25.27 -34.23
C GLU A 563 -9.51 -24.32 -34.63
N ILE A 564 -9.68 -23.19 -33.93
CA ILE A 564 -10.67 -22.16 -34.28
C ILE A 564 -10.36 -21.53 -35.65
N ALA A 565 -9.07 -21.26 -35.95
CA ALA A 565 -8.65 -20.76 -37.25
C ALA A 565 -8.90 -21.78 -38.37
N GLY A 566 -8.66 -23.08 -38.11
CA GLY A 566 -8.96 -24.16 -39.05
C GLY A 566 -10.46 -24.33 -39.31
N VAL A 567 -11.31 -24.18 -38.28
CA VAL A 567 -12.77 -24.18 -38.43
C VAL A 567 -13.25 -22.97 -39.23
N LYS A 568 -12.65 -21.79 -39.05
CA LYS A 568 -12.92 -20.61 -39.89
C LYS A 568 -12.50 -20.81 -41.36
N GLN A 569 -11.39 -21.51 -41.61
CA GLN A 569 -10.98 -21.84 -42.98
C GLN A 569 -11.93 -22.86 -43.63
N MET A 570 -12.41 -23.87 -42.91
CA MET A 570 -13.43 -24.80 -43.42
C MET A 570 -14.78 -24.11 -43.66
N GLY A 571 -15.17 -23.13 -42.84
CA GLY A 571 -16.37 -22.32 -43.07
C GLY A 571 -16.31 -21.43 -44.32
N HIS A 572 -15.12 -21.13 -44.83
CA HIS A 572 -14.94 -20.42 -46.12
C HIS A 572 -14.96 -21.35 -47.34
N TYR A 573 -14.73 -22.65 -47.17
CA TYR A 573 -14.78 -23.62 -48.28
C TYR A 573 -16.21 -23.99 -48.71
N ASP A 574 -17.22 -23.78 -47.86
CA ASP A 574 -18.62 -24.09 -48.20
C ASP A 574 -19.37 -22.95 -48.94
N GLN A 575 -18.73 -21.79 -49.18
CA GLN A 575 -19.36 -20.64 -49.86
C GLN A 575 -18.81 -20.29 -51.25
N GLN A 576 -17.79 -20.99 -51.76
CA GLN A 576 -17.36 -20.85 -53.15
C GLN A 576 -17.44 -22.18 -53.89
N GLY A 577 -18.46 -22.28 -54.73
CA GLY A 577 -18.66 -23.41 -55.63
C GLY A 577 -17.53 -23.53 -56.67
N TYR A 578 -17.22 -24.78 -56.98
CA TYR A 578 -16.55 -25.31 -58.16
C TYR A 578 -15.26 -24.62 -58.63
N MET A 579 -14.25 -25.48 -58.79
CA MET A 579 -13.53 -25.75 -60.05
C MET A 579 -12.00 -25.58 -59.94
N TRP A 580 -11.31 -26.60 -60.46
CA TRP A 580 -9.88 -26.73 -60.80
C TRP A 580 -8.91 -27.22 -59.70
N ALA A 581 -8.64 -28.52 -59.79
CA ALA A 581 -7.30 -29.07 -59.54
C ALA A 581 -6.30 -28.49 -60.55
N PRO A 582 -5.03 -28.36 -60.15
CA PRO A 582 -4.00 -29.02 -60.92
C PRO A 582 -2.99 -29.76 -60.02
N ASP A 583 -2.67 -30.98 -60.46
CA ASP A 583 -1.43 -31.68 -60.13
C ASP A 583 -0.22 -30.83 -60.53
N ASP A 584 0.73 -30.63 -59.61
CA ASP A 584 2.13 -30.99 -59.85
C ASP A 584 3.00 -30.79 -58.59
N LYS A 585 3.64 -31.90 -58.21
CA LYS A 585 5.02 -32.04 -57.67
C LYS A 585 5.40 -31.22 -56.43
N ILE A 586 5.43 -31.91 -55.30
CA ILE A 586 6.38 -31.64 -54.21
C ILE A 586 7.19 -32.91 -53.98
N ASP A 587 8.48 -32.79 -54.24
CA ASP A 587 9.51 -33.78 -53.94
C ASP A 587 9.47 -34.17 -52.47
N GLN A 588 9.49 -35.48 -52.26
CA GLN A 588 9.67 -36.14 -50.97
C GLN A 588 11.16 -36.09 -50.61
N ASP A 589 11.49 -35.45 -49.50
CA ASP A 589 12.66 -35.77 -48.69
C ASP A 589 12.26 -35.70 -47.21
N TYR A 590 11.66 -36.79 -46.73
CA TYR A 590 11.62 -37.12 -45.30
C TYR A 590 12.50 -38.36 -45.11
N GLU A 591 13.76 -38.14 -44.77
CA GLU A 591 14.59 -39.18 -44.17
C GLU A 591 14.00 -39.53 -42.80
N ILE A 592 13.38 -40.71 -42.74
CA ILE A 592 13.21 -41.47 -41.52
C ILE A 592 14.18 -42.63 -41.62
N GLU A 593 15.15 -42.70 -40.71
CA GLU A 593 15.61 -43.99 -40.20
C GLU A 593 16.03 -43.90 -38.73
N PRO A 594 15.94 -45.03 -38.01
CA PRO A 594 15.45 -45.08 -36.65
C PRO A 594 16.53 -45.59 -35.68
N SER A 595 16.38 -45.31 -34.38
CA SER A 595 17.01 -46.17 -33.37
C SER A 595 16.41 -46.03 -31.98
N ARG A 596 15.80 -47.15 -31.56
CA ARG A 596 15.81 -47.72 -30.21
C ARG A 596 14.95 -47.02 -29.16
N LEU A 597 13.79 -47.63 -28.90
CA LEU A 597 13.43 -48.02 -27.54
C LEU A 597 12.61 -49.30 -27.57
N LYS A 598 13.19 -50.35 -26.98
CA LYS A 598 12.68 -51.71 -26.90
C LYS A 598 11.40 -51.74 -26.05
N HIS A 599 10.47 -52.58 -26.50
CA HIS A 599 9.39 -53.18 -25.72
C HIS A 599 9.79 -53.55 -24.29
N LYS A 600 8.88 -53.24 -23.35
CA LYS A 600 8.29 -54.24 -22.43
C LYS A 600 6.92 -53.71 -21.98
N LEU A 601 5.87 -54.20 -22.66
CA LEU A 601 4.55 -54.35 -22.07
C LEU A 601 4.52 -55.73 -21.39
N ASN A 602 3.99 -55.79 -20.17
CA ASN A 602 3.13 -56.89 -19.72
C ASN A 602 2.38 -56.40 -18.47
N ASP A 603 1.10 -56.13 -18.69
CA ASP A 603 -0.07 -56.49 -17.88
C ASP A 603 0.04 -56.58 -16.35
N ALA A 604 -0.75 -55.73 -15.69
CA ALA A 604 -1.83 -56.23 -14.82
C ALA A 604 -2.84 -55.11 -14.55
N HIS A 605 -4.07 -55.29 -15.05
CA HIS A 605 -5.27 -54.72 -14.44
C HIS A 605 -5.33 -55.14 -12.97
N ASN A 606 -5.46 -54.17 -12.06
CA ASN A 606 -6.45 -54.25 -11.00
C ASN A 606 -6.76 -52.86 -10.45
N SER A 607 -8.06 -52.62 -10.41
CA SER A 607 -8.79 -51.53 -9.78
C SER A 607 -8.39 -51.30 -8.33
N THR A 608 -8.16 -50.04 -7.96
CA THR A 608 -8.90 -49.40 -6.85
C THR A 608 -8.69 -47.89 -6.83
N ILE A 609 -9.81 -47.20 -6.85
CA ILE A 609 -10.02 -45.81 -6.44
C ILE A 609 -9.53 -45.65 -4.99
N PRO A 610 -8.84 -44.56 -4.62
CA PRO A 610 -8.93 -44.04 -3.28
C PRO A 610 -9.69 -42.71 -3.31
N ASP A 611 -10.86 -42.76 -2.66
CA ASP A 611 -11.68 -41.61 -2.31
C ASP A 611 -10.89 -40.69 -1.35
N PRO A 612 -11.09 -39.36 -1.40
CA PRO A 612 -10.48 -38.43 -0.47
C PRO A 612 -11.41 -38.24 0.74
N ALA A 613 -10.90 -38.46 1.96
CA ALA A 613 -11.07 -37.54 3.11
C ALA A 613 -10.67 -38.18 4.46
N VAL A 614 -10.23 -37.28 5.35
CA VAL A 614 -10.29 -37.32 6.82
C VAL A 614 -9.02 -37.75 7.61
N VAL A 615 -8.29 -36.71 8.05
CA VAL A 615 -7.71 -36.48 9.40
C VAL A 615 -6.40 -37.18 9.78
N LEU A 616 -5.30 -36.41 9.76
CA LEU A 616 -4.68 -35.78 10.95
C LEU A 616 -3.86 -34.56 10.53
#